data_AF-A0A073HZS0-F1
#
_entry.id   AF-A0A073HZS0-F1
#
_cell.length_a   1.000
_cell.length_b   1.000
_cell.length_c   1.000
_cell.angle_alpha   90.00
_cell.angle_beta   90.00
_cell.angle_gamma   90.00
#
_symmetry.space_group_name_H-M   'P 1'
#
loop_
_entity.id
_entity.type
_entity.pdbx_description
1 polymer ?
#
loop_
_entity_poly.entity_id
_entity_poly.type
_entity_poly.pdbx_seq_one_letter_code
_entity_poly.pdbx_strand_id
1 'polypeptide(L)'
;MVEIKLCLQNVRGLNSKLKQDQLLREIENKNLDFIGLVETRLQRLIGRNNRNITQTQLARNGEVMVMNSGKFEMRTIKTLKQFLTWAILNVGGFPLHMLTVYIPPY
;
A
#
# COMPACT_ATOMS: atom_id res chain seq x y z
N MET A 1 22.99 -4.13 -8.97
CA MET A 1 21.62 -4.32 -9.48
C MET A 1 20.69 -4.28 -8.27
N VAL A 2 19.70 -3.39 -8.25
CA VAL A 2 18.77 -3.28 -7.11
C VAL A 2 17.57 -4.17 -7.39
N GLU A 3 17.27 -5.08 -6.47
CA GLU A 3 16.06 -5.90 -6.52
C GLU A 3 14.96 -5.24 -5.69
N ILE A 4 13.75 -5.18 -6.24
CA ILE A 4 12.57 -4.58 -5.59
C ILE A 4 11.51 -5.67 -5.43
N LYS A 5 11.10 -5.92 -4.19
CA LYS A 5 10.07 -6.89 -3.84
C LYS A 5 8.71 -6.22 -3.74
N LEU A 6 7.80 -6.63 -4.63
CA LEU A 6 6.47 -6.06 -4.75
C LEU A 6 5.40 -7.05 -4.32
N CYS A 7 4.33 -6.57 -3.72
CA CYS A 7 3.10 -7.35 -3.51
C CYS A 7 1.90 -6.55 -4.01
N LEU A 8 1.13 -7.14 -4.92
CA LEU A 8 -0.15 -6.59 -5.39
C LEU A 8 -1.24 -7.59 -5.06
N GLN A 9 -2.20 -7.20 -4.23
CA GLN A 9 -3.20 -8.13 -3.72
C GLN A 9 -4.59 -7.49 -3.63
N ASN A 10 -5.59 -8.19 -4.18
CA ASN A 10 -6.98 -7.95 -3.82
C ASN A 10 -7.26 -8.61 -2.47
N VAL A 11 -7.51 -7.80 -1.44
CA VAL A 11 -7.70 -8.27 -0.08
C VAL A 11 -9.16 -8.56 0.25
N ARG A 12 -10.13 -8.18 -0.61
CA ARG A 12 -11.58 -8.42 -0.38
C ARG A 12 -12.03 -8.04 1.03
N GLY A 13 -11.61 -6.88 1.50
CA GLY A 13 -11.92 -6.28 2.80
C GLY A 13 -10.92 -6.60 3.89
N LEU A 14 -10.52 -5.59 4.65
CA LEU A 14 -9.67 -5.63 5.84
C LEU A 14 -10.47 -5.22 7.08
N ASN A 15 -11.69 -5.73 7.19
CA ASN A 15 -12.66 -5.30 8.19
C ASN A 15 -12.37 -5.86 9.60
N SER A 16 -11.45 -6.82 9.73
CA SER A 16 -11.10 -7.44 11.01
C SER A 16 -9.64 -7.21 11.36
N LYS A 17 -9.38 -6.99 12.64
CA LYS A 17 -8.03 -6.84 13.19
C LYS A 17 -7.16 -8.08 12.92
N LEU A 18 -7.73 -9.28 13.05
CA LEU A 18 -7.02 -10.54 12.76
C LEU A 18 -6.47 -10.57 11.32
N LYS A 19 -7.27 -10.15 10.34
CA LYS A 19 -6.85 -10.13 8.94
C LYS A 19 -5.80 -9.05 8.66
N GLN A 20 -5.92 -7.89 9.31
CA GLN A 20 -4.90 -6.85 9.27
C GLN A 20 -3.58 -7.34 9.87
N ASP A 21 -3.61 -7.96 11.05
CA ASP A 21 -2.42 -8.49 11.73
C ASP A 21 -1.76 -9.61 10.91
N GLN A 22 -2.54 -10.50 10.30
CA GLN A 22 -2.02 -11.54 9.39
C GLN A 22 -1.31 -10.94 8.17
N LEU A 23 -1.94 -9.95 7.52
CA LEU A 23 -1.36 -9.27 6.37
C LEU A 23 -0.06 -8.56 6.73
N LEU A 24 -0.02 -7.86 7.86
CA LEU A 24 1.18 -7.18 8.35
C LEU A 24 2.32 -8.18 8.62
N ARG A 25 2.04 -9.32 9.25
CA ARG A 25 3.04 -10.39 9.45
C ARG A 25 3.56 -10.95 8.14
N GLU A 26 2.70 -11.16 7.14
CA GLU A 26 3.14 -11.60 5.82
C GLU A 26 4.05 -10.56 5.15
N ILE A 27 3.73 -9.29 5.29
CA ILE A 27 4.52 -8.18 4.75
C ILE A 27 5.91 -8.14 5.39
N GLU A 28 5.97 -8.24 6.73
CA GLU A 28 7.20 -8.27 7.49
C GLU A 28 8.06 -9.49 7.13
N ASN A 29 7.47 -10.68 7.09
CA ASN A 29 8.17 -11.92 6.78
C ASN A 29 8.75 -11.95 5.35
N LYS A 30 8.04 -11.36 4.38
CA LYS A 30 8.45 -11.33 2.97
C LYS A 30 9.46 -10.21 2.66
N ASN A 31 9.73 -9.31 3.60
CA ASN A 31 10.59 -8.13 3.41
C ASN A 31 10.22 -7.36 2.12
N LEU A 32 8.94 -7.03 1.97
CA LEU A 32 8.43 -6.34 0.78
C LEU A 32 8.86 -4.86 0.77
N ASP A 33 9.23 -4.35 -0.40
CA ASP A 33 9.62 -2.94 -0.58
C ASP A 33 8.41 -2.04 -0.90
N PHE A 34 7.41 -2.58 -1.60
CA PHE A 34 6.16 -1.89 -1.92
C PHE A 34 4.97 -2.86 -1.94
N ILE A 35 3.84 -2.41 -1.41
CA ILE A 35 2.60 -3.17 -1.31
C ILE A 35 1.45 -2.33 -1.87
N GLY A 36 0.74 -2.85 -2.86
CA GLY A 36 -0.50 -2.30 -3.39
C GLY A 36 -1.68 -3.23 -3.08
N LEU A 37 -2.66 -2.73 -2.35
CA LEU A 37 -3.85 -3.47 -1.95
C LEU A 37 -5.09 -2.88 -2.61
N VAL A 38 -6.00 -3.73 -3.04
CA VAL A 38 -7.30 -3.32 -3.60
C VAL A 38 -8.47 -4.00 -2.86
N GLU A 39 -9.64 -3.38 -2.91
CA GLU A 39 -10.82 -3.72 -2.10
C GLU A 39 -10.55 -3.76 -0.59
N THR A 40 -9.81 -2.81 -0.01
CA THR A 40 -9.51 -2.84 1.44
C THR A 40 -10.74 -2.72 2.37
N ARG A 41 -11.86 -2.19 1.90
CA ARG A 41 -13.09 -1.80 2.62
C ARG A 41 -12.88 -1.01 3.93
N LEU A 42 -11.70 -0.40 4.11
CA LEU A 42 -11.37 0.40 5.27
C LEU A 42 -12.09 1.75 5.19
N GLN A 43 -12.90 2.08 6.20
CA GLN A 43 -13.58 3.38 6.31
C GLN A 43 -12.76 4.43 7.07
N ARG A 44 -11.76 4.00 7.86
CA ARG A 44 -10.91 4.87 8.67
C ARG A 44 -9.54 4.21 8.84
N LEU A 45 -8.46 4.95 8.57
CA LEU A 45 -7.10 4.50 8.83
C LEU A 45 -6.85 4.49 10.35
N ILE A 46 -6.57 3.31 10.91
CA ILE A 46 -6.01 3.19 12.26
C ILE A 46 -4.49 3.36 12.11
N GLY A 47 -3.98 4.54 12.46
CA GLY A 47 -2.55 4.75 12.58
C GLY A 47 -2.00 3.95 13.76
N ARG A 48 -1.12 2.99 13.48
CA ARG A 48 -0.31 2.33 14.52
C ARG A 48 1.01 1.79 13.93
N ASN A 49 2.03 2.64 13.78
CA ASN A 49 3.25 2.60 14.60
C ASN A 49 4.37 3.53 14.07
N ASN A 50 5.18 4.02 15.01
CA ASN A 50 6.10 5.15 14.91
C ASN A 50 7.49 4.83 14.31
N ARG A 51 7.64 3.79 13.48
CA ARG A 51 8.94 3.38 12.91
C ARG A 51 8.84 2.82 11.49
N ASN A 52 8.53 3.68 10.52
CA ASN A 52 8.74 3.47 9.07
C ASN A 52 7.55 3.02 8.20
N ILE A 53 6.32 3.03 8.71
CA ILE A 53 5.14 2.94 7.83
C ILE A 53 4.77 4.37 7.44
N THR A 54 5.30 4.85 6.31
CA THR A 54 4.97 6.17 5.78
C THR A 54 3.46 6.18 5.48
N GLN A 55 2.72 6.84 6.38
CA GLN A 55 1.29 7.11 6.23
C GLN A 55 1.01 7.65 4.84
N THR A 56 0.13 7.00 4.10
CA THR A 56 -0.66 7.74 3.12
C THR A 56 -2.13 7.67 3.52
N GLN A 57 -2.59 8.81 3.99
CA GLN A 57 -3.98 9.18 4.20
C GLN A 57 -4.80 8.85 2.94
N LEU A 58 -6.10 8.57 3.13
CA LEU A 58 -7.15 8.38 2.11
C LEU A 58 -7.56 6.94 1.79
N ALA A 59 -7.68 6.09 2.83
CA ALA A 59 -8.75 5.08 2.84
C ALA A 59 -10.13 5.73 3.07
N ARG A 60 -10.45 6.89 2.45
CA ARG A 60 -11.78 7.50 2.61
C ARG A 60 -12.87 6.69 1.93
N ASN A 61 -12.51 5.84 0.96
CA ASN A 61 -13.44 4.98 0.23
C ASN A 61 -13.02 3.50 0.20
N GLY A 62 -11.99 3.11 0.95
CA GLY A 62 -11.65 1.70 1.20
C GLY A 62 -11.37 0.82 -0.02
N GLU A 63 -11.03 1.31 -1.20
CA GLU A 63 -10.72 0.40 -2.33
C GLU A 63 -9.21 0.23 -2.49
N VAL A 64 -8.49 1.23 -2.99
CA VAL A 64 -7.02 1.14 -3.15
C VAL A 64 -6.25 1.67 -1.93
N MET A 65 -5.21 0.93 -1.52
CA MET A 65 -4.24 1.34 -0.51
C MET A 65 -2.82 0.99 -0.98
N VAL A 66 -1.85 1.88 -0.71
CA VAL A 66 -0.43 1.61 -0.98
C VAL A 66 0.40 1.81 0.28
N MET A 67 1.42 0.98 0.46
CA MET A 67 2.34 1.03 1.59
C MET A 67 3.74 0.63 1.13
N ASN A 68 4.75 1.02 1.89
CA ASN A 68 6.14 0.59 1.71
C ASN A 68 6.72 0.11 3.06
N SER A 69 7.87 -0.56 3.02
CA SER A 69 8.64 -0.93 4.23
C SER A 69 9.42 0.23 4.86
N GLY A 70 9.43 1.40 4.22
CA GLY A 70 10.23 2.55 4.61
C GLY A 70 11.73 2.44 4.29
N LYS A 71 12.18 1.33 3.69
CA LYS A 71 13.54 1.19 3.16
C LYS A 71 13.85 2.20 2.04
N PHE A 72 12.84 2.51 1.24
CA PHE A 72 12.91 3.51 0.18
C PHE A 72 11.93 4.64 0.49
N GLU A 73 12.34 5.87 0.22
CA GLU A 73 11.45 7.03 0.32
C GLU A 73 10.32 6.87 -0.69
N MET A 74 9.08 6.98 -0.20
CA MET A 74 7.88 6.90 -1.04
C MET A 74 7.11 8.20 -0.93
N ARG A 75 6.75 8.76 -2.09
CA ARG A 75 5.87 9.93 -2.19
C ARG A 75 4.64 9.59 -3.01
N THR A 76 3.47 9.74 -2.41
CA THR A 76 2.21 9.65 -3.16
C THR A 76 2.02 10.92 -4.00
N ILE A 77 1.82 10.74 -5.31
CA ILE A 77 1.66 11.83 -6.27
C ILE A 77 0.19 12.18 -6.46
N LYS A 78 -0.65 11.18 -6.71
CA LYS A 78 -2.07 11.37 -6.97
C LYS A 78 -2.88 10.17 -6.56
N THR A 79 -4.05 10.43 -5.98
CA THR A 79 -5.09 9.45 -5.75
C THR A 79 -6.31 9.84 -6.59
N LEU A 80 -6.93 8.87 -7.25
CA LEU A 80 -8.18 9.07 -8.00
C LEU A 80 -9.30 8.32 -7.30
N LYS A 81 -9.97 9.01 -6.38
CA LYS A 81 -11.03 8.46 -5.53
C LYS A 81 -10.61 7.12 -4.93
N GLN A 82 -11.33 6.07 -5.30
CA GLN A 82 -11.21 4.70 -4.82
C GLN A 82 -10.53 3.79 -5.86
N PHE A 83 -10.28 4.28 -7.07
CA PHE A 83 -9.86 3.46 -8.20
C PHE A 83 -8.35 3.38 -8.38
N LEU A 84 -7.60 4.41 -7.96
CA LEU A 84 -6.18 4.49 -8.29
C LEU A 84 -5.38 5.24 -7.25
N THR A 85 -4.18 4.72 -7.00
CA THR A 85 -3.11 5.44 -6.30
C THR A 85 -1.83 5.38 -7.12
N TRP A 86 -1.25 6.55 -7.38
CA TRP A 86 0.04 6.73 -8.01
C TRP A 86 1.04 7.25 -6.97
N ALA A 87 2.11 6.47 -6.76
CA ALA A 87 3.23 6.82 -5.91
C ALA A 87 4.56 6.76 -6.68
N ILE A 88 5.56 7.48 -6.19
CA ILE A 88 6.95 7.35 -6.61
C ILE A 88 7.73 6.71 -5.46
N LEU A 89 8.47 5.66 -5.77
CA LEU A 89 9.43 5.00 -4.88
C LEU A 89 10.84 5.39 -5.32
N ASN A 90 11.62 6.06 -4.46
CA ASN A 90 12.98 6.47 -4.79
C ASN A 90 13.98 5.37 -4.45
N VAL A 91 14.51 4.71 -5.48
CA VAL A 91 15.36 3.53 -5.35
C VAL A 91 16.80 3.89 -5.75
N GLY A 92 17.62 4.25 -4.76
CA GLY A 92 19.03 4.58 -5.00
C GLY A 92 19.24 5.79 -5.92
N GLY A 93 18.34 6.78 -5.85
CA GLY A 93 18.38 7.98 -6.70
C GLY A 93 17.56 7.86 -8.00
N PHE A 94 16.99 6.68 -8.28
CA PHE A 94 16.11 6.47 -9.43
C PHE A 94 14.63 6.52 -9.00
N PRO A 95 13.84 7.47 -9.52
CA PRO A 95 12.41 7.54 -9.22
C PRO A 95 11.64 6.45 -9.97
N LEU A 96 11.10 5.47 -9.24
CA LEU A 96 10.24 4.42 -9.80
C LEU A 96 8.77 4.81 -9.63
N HIS A 97 8.02 4.87 -10.74
CA HIS A 97 6.60 5.18 -10.73
C HIS A 97 5.77 3.91 -10.50
N MET A 98 4.95 3.93 -9.45
CA MET A 98 4.09 2.82 -9.03
C MET A 98 2.62 3.22 -9.15
N LEU A 99 1.86 2.49 -9.96
CA LEU A 99 0.42 2.68 -10.11
C LEU A 99 -0.31 1.44 -9.60
N THR A 100 -1.16 1.61 -8.58
CA THR A 100 -2.08 0.57 -8.12
C THR A 100 -3.48 0.96 -8.55
N VAL A 101 -4.13 0.07 -9.32
CA VAL A 101 -5.45 0.33 -9.93
C VAL A 101 -6.43 -0.76 -9.52
N TYR A 102 -7.63 -0.34 -9.12
CA TYR A 102 -8.79 -1.19 -8.95
C TYR A 102 -9.77 -0.92 -10.10
N ILE A 103 -10.11 -1.98 -10.82
CA ILE A 103 -11.09 -1.97 -11.91
C ILE A 103 -12.28 -2.79 -11.43
N PRO A 104 -13.45 -2.17 -11.15
CA PRO A 104 -14.64 -2.90 -10.75
C PRO A 104 -15.10 -3.87 -11.84
N PRO A 105 -15.64 -5.05 -11.49
CA PRO A 105 -16.32 -5.91 -12.45
C PRO A 105 -17.60 -5.22 -12.96
N TYR A 106 -17.78 -5.20 -14.28
CA TYR A 106 -18.97 -4.67 -14.97
C TYR A 106 -20.14 -5.64 -14.90
#